data_AF-A0A1J6XEM3-F1
#
_entry.id   AF-A0A1J6XEM3-F1
#
_cell.length_a   1.000
_cell.length_b   1.000
_cell.length_c   1.000
_cell.angle_alpha   90.00
_cell.angle_beta   90.00
_cell.angle_gamma   90.00
#
_symmetry.space_group_name_H-M   'P 1'
#
loop_
_entity.id
_entity.type
_entity.pdbx_description
1 polymer ?
#
loop_
_entity_poly.entity_id
_entity_poly.type
_entity_poly.pdbx_seq_one_letter_code
_entity_poly.pdbx_strand_id
1 'polypeptide(L)'
;MIAVAQIIREHRGVAARTLRAFGVGISDLGDRLLWGEAKLLLEGAAVDPSTPLGAELAGWAYPASTLELLSLMAQIGDQKAAKKLMPWALPKNEPTADAAEVAEAQAALDEGLVFSS
;
A
#
# COMPACT_ATOMS: atom_id res chain seq x y z
N MET A 1 0.30 14.84 -22.79
CA MET A 1 -0.98 15.25 -22.18
C MET A 1 -1.98 14.16 -22.55
N ILE A 2 -2.30 13.26 -21.63
CA ILE A 2 -3.22 12.14 -21.92
C ILE A 2 -4.63 12.73 -21.94
N ALA A 3 -5.38 12.50 -23.02
CA ALA A 3 -6.76 12.96 -23.10
C ALA A 3 -7.61 12.19 -22.09
N VAL A 4 -8.54 12.86 -21.39
CA VAL A 4 -9.48 12.23 -20.44
C VAL A 4 -10.19 11.02 -21.04
N ALA A 5 -10.60 11.14 -22.30
CA ALA A 5 -11.23 10.05 -23.04
C ALA A 5 -10.32 8.83 -23.18
N GLN A 6 -9.00 9.02 -23.31
CA GLN A 6 -8.03 7.94 -23.36
C GLN A 6 -7.89 7.27 -21.99
N ILE A 7 -7.78 8.04 -20.89
CA ILE A 7 -7.74 7.50 -19.52
C ILE A 7 -8.99 6.67 -19.24
N ILE A 8 -10.17 7.20 -19.58
CA ILE A 8 -11.44 6.48 -19.38
C ILE A 8 -11.52 5.24 -20.27
N ARG A 9 -10.96 5.27 -21.48
CA ARG A 9 -10.96 4.11 -22.37
C ARG A 9 -10.07 2.99 -21.85
N GLU A 10 -8.87 3.34 -21.39
CA GLU A 10 -7.82 2.39 -21.00
C GLU A 10 -8.02 1.89 -19.56
N HIS A 11 -8.49 2.76 -18.66
CA HIS A 11 -8.63 2.50 -17.22
C HIS A 11 -10.06 2.71 -16.73
N ARG A 12 -11.06 2.36 -17.55
CA ARG A 12 -12.48 2.67 -17.30
C ARG A 12 -12.96 2.36 -15.88
N GLY A 13 -12.64 1.16 -15.40
CA GLY A 13 -13.10 0.68 -14.09
C GLY A 13 -12.54 1.51 -12.94
N VAL A 14 -11.25 1.85 -13.01
CA VAL A 14 -10.55 2.59 -11.96
C VAL A 14 -10.83 4.09 -12.06
N ALA A 15 -10.95 4.64 -13.27
CA ALA A 15 -11.43 6.00 -13.48
C ALA A 15 -12.84 6.18 -12.89
N ALA A 16 -13.76 5.23 -13.11
CA ALA A 16 -15.09 5.25 -12.51
C ALA A 16 -15.06 5.15 -10.98
N ARG A 17 -14.21 4.29 -10.41
CA ARG A 17 -14.04 4.17 -8.95
C ARG A 17 -13.50 5.46 -8.34
N THR A 18 -12.55 6.10 -9.03
CA THR A 18 -11.95 7.37 -8.62
C THR A 18 -12.96 8.51 -8.63
N LEU A 19 -13.76 8.65 -9.69
CA LEU A 19 -14.83 9.65 -9.75
C LEU A 19 -15.86 9.44 -8.63
N ARG A 20 -16.21 8.19 -8.31
CA ARG A 20 -17.12 7.89 -7.19
C ARG A 20 -16.55 8.31 -5.84
N ALA A 21 -15.23 8.23 -5.65
CA ALA A 21 -14.59 8.71 -4.42
C ALA A 21 -14.74 10.23 -4.25
N PHE A 22 -14.86 10.97 -5.37
CA PHE A 22 -15.21 12.40 -5.39
C PHE A 22 -16.73 12.67 -5.41
N GLY A 23 -17.56 11.64 -5.24
CA GLY A 23 -19.01 11.77 -5.19
C GLY A 23 -19.72 11.84 -6.55
N VAL A 24 -19.04 11.57 -7.66
CA VAL A 24 -19.60 11.69 -9.02
C VAL A 24 -19.60 10.35 -9.75
N GLY A 25 -20.67 10.06 -10.49
CA GLY A 25 -20.75 8.90 -11.35
C GLY A 25 -20.10 9.15 -12.70
N ILE A 26 -19.53 8.10 -13.32
CA ILE A 26 -19.04 8.20 -14.71
C ILE A 26 -20.16 8.52 -15.70
N SER A 27 -21.41 8.21 -15.35
CA SER A 27 -22.62 8.55 -16.11
C SER A 27 -22.95 10.04 -16.08
N ASP A 28 -22.43 10.80 -15.12
CA ASP A 28 -22.70 12.22 -14.96
C ASP A 28 -21.82 13.09 -15.88
N LEU A 29 -20.85 12.47 -16.57
CA LEU A 29 -19.94 13.14 -17.50
C LEU A 29 -20.68 13.71 -18.71
N GLY A 30 -20.53 15.01 -18.92
CA GLY A 30 -21.15 15.74 -20.02
C GLY A 30 -22.57 16.23 -19.72
N ASP A 31 -23.16 15.83 -18.59
CA ASP A 31 -24.45 16.35 -18.12
C ASP A 31 -24.23 17.19 -16.85
N ARG A 32 -24.09 16.55 -15.68
CA ARG A 32 -23.91 17.23 -14.39
C ARG A 32 -22.46 17.62 -14.12
N LEU A 33 -21.50 16.88 -14.67
CA LEU A 33 -20.06 17.16 -14.56
C LEU A 33 -19.51 17.52 -15.94
N LEU A 34 -18.96 18.73 -16.07
CA LEU A 34 -18.39 19.18 -17.33
C LEU A 34 -17.12 18.37 -17.66
N TRP A 35 -16.88 18.13 -18.95
CA TRP A 35 -15.68 17.41 -19.41
C TRP A 35 -14.37 18.08 -18.96
N GLY A 36 -14.35 19.41 -18.85
CA GLY A 36 -13.20 20.15 -18.34
C GLY A 36 -12.95 19.92 -16.85
N GLU A 37 -14.00 19.83 -16.04
CA GLU A 37 -13.89 19.54 -14.60
C GLU A 37 -13.47 18.10 -14.37
N ALA A 38 -14.07 17.16 -15.11
CA ALA A 38 -13.66 15.76 -15.10
C ALA A 38 -12.18 15.59 -15.45
N LYS A 39 -11.67 16.39 -16.40
CA LYS A 39 -10.24 16.44 -16.72
C LYS A 39 -9.40 16.80 -15.52
N LEU A 40 -9.71 17.91 -14.87
CA LEU A 40 -8.94 18.39 -13.72
C LEU A 40 -8.96 17.39 -12.56
N LEU A 41 -10.11 16.76 -12.30
CA LEU A 41 -10.24 15.74 -11.27
C LEU A 41 -9.39 14.50 -11.56
N LEU A 42 -9.45 13.98 -12.79
CA LEU A 42 -8.71 12.79 -13.17
C LEU A 42 -7.21 13.06 -13.30
N GLU A 43 -6.80 14.25 -13.77
CA GLU A 43 -5.39 14.66 -13.80
C GLU A 43 -4.84 14.80 -12.37
N GLY A 44 -5.59 15.41 -11.46
CA GLY A 44 -5.20 15.49 -10.05
C GLY A 44 -5.07 14.10 -9.41
N ALA A 45 -6.07 13.24 -9.62
CA ALA A 45 -6.03 11.87 -9.09
C ALA A 45 -4.90 11.03 -9.70
N ALA A 46 -4.56 11.24 -10.98
CA ALA A 46 -3.48 10.51 -11.64
C ALA A 46 -2.11 10.77 -11.02
N VAL A 47 -1.90 11.94 -10.41
CA VAL A 47 -0.63 12.31 -9.74
C VAL A 47 -0.61 11.89 -8.27
N ASP A 48 -1.78 11.62 -7.68
CA ASP A 48 -1.90 11.22 -6.29
C ASP A 48 -2.01 9.68 -6.16
N PRO A 49 -0.94 8.99 -5.73
CA PRO A 49 -0.97 7.53 -5.57
C PRO A 49 -1.95 7.08 -4.48
N SER A 50 -2.43 7.97 -3.60
CA SER A 50 -3.44 7.63 -2.61
C SER A 50 -4.87 7.53 -3.19
N THR A 51 -5.03 7.68 -4.50
CA THR A 51 -6.28 7.46 -5.22
C THR A 51 -6.24 6.15 -6.03
N PRO A 52 -7.40 5.53 -6.35
CA PRO A 52 -7.41 4.32 -7.16
C PRO A 52 -6.69 4.50 -8.51
N LEU A 53 -6.91 5.63 -9.19
CA LEU A 53 -6.29 5.93 -10.48
C LEU A 53 -4.79 6.17 -10.37
N GLY A 54 -4.34 7.00 -9.42
CA GLY A 54 -2.92 7.26 -9.24
C GLY A 54 -2.15 6.01 -8.83
N ALA A 55 -2.75 5.12 -8.05
CA ALA A 55 -2.14 3.85 -7.70
C ALA A 55 -1.96 2.90 -8.89
N GLU A 56 -2.99 2.76 -9.73
CA GLU A 56 -2.90 1.94 -10.95
C GLU A 56 -1.82 2.48 -11.90
N LEU A 57 -1.73 3.80 -12.06
CA LEU A 57 -0.69 4.44 -12.88
C LEU A 57 0.71 4.31 -12.28
N ALA A 58 0.82 4.26 -10.95
CA ALA A 58 2.07 3.99 -10.24
C ALA A 58 2.41 2.50 -10.16
N GLY A 59 1.55 1.61 -10.67
CA GLY A 59 1.80 0.18 -10.76
C GLY A 59 1.59 -0.62 -9.47
N TRP A 60 0.77 -0.12 -8.53
CA TRP A 60 0.45 -0.83 -7.30
C TRP A 60 -1.07 -0.95 -7.06
N ALA A 61 -1.47 -1.93 -6.26
CA ALA A 61 -2.88 -2.21 -6.00
C ALA A 61 -3.48 -1.23 -4.97
N TYR A 62 -4.66 -0.67 -5.26
CA TYR A 62 -5.37 0.20 -4.33
C TYR A 62 -6.67 -0.43 -3.77
N PRO A 63 -6.88 -0.41 -2.44
CA PRO A 63 -5.90 -0.07 -1.41
C PRO A 63 -4.77 -1.10 -1.37
N ALA A 64 -3.64 -0.74 -0.74
CA ALA A 64 -2.51 -1.66 -0.59
C ALA A 64 -2.97 -2.99 0.01
N SER A 65 -2.58 -4.10 -0.60
CA SER A 65 -2.88 -5.42 -0.07
C SER A 65 -2.11 -5.65 1.24
N THR A 66 -2.65 -6.53 2.08
CA THR A 66 -1.98 -6.93 3.34
C THR A 66 -0.57 -7.46 3.07
N LEU A 67 -0.36 -8.17 1.97
CA LEU A 67 0.94 -8.73 1.61
C LEU A 67 1.98 -7.65 1.22
N GLU A 68 1.57 -6.64 0.45
CA GLU A 68 2.43 -5.49 0.11
C GLU A 68 2.81 -4.70 1.37
N LEU A 69 1.85 -4.50 2.28
CA LEU A 69 2.08 -3.83 3.57
C LEU A 69 3.04 -4.62 4.47
N LEU A 70 2.92 -5.95 4.53
CA LEU A 70 3.86 -6.81 5.25
C LEU A 70 5.26 -6.81 4.63
N SER A 71 5.34 -6.79 3.29
CA SER A 71 6.62 -6.70 2.56
C SER A 71 7.33 -5.38 2.84
N LEU A 72 6.59 -4.28 2.86
CA LEU A 72 7.11 -2.96 3.23
C LEU A 72 7.62 -2.95 4.68
N MET A 73 6.89 -3.55 5.62
CA MET A 73 7.32 -3.66 7.02
C MET A 73 8.67 -4.38 7.15
N ALA A 74 8.85 -5.49 6.43
CA ALA A 74 10.11 -6.24 6.46
C ALA A 74 11.30 -5.40 5.96
N GLN A 75 11.06 -4.44 5.07
CA GLN A 75 12.10 -3.57 4.49
C GLN A 75 12.43 -2.34 5.34
N ILE A 76 11.46 -1.80 6.09
CA ILE A 76 11.63 -0.52 6.82
C ILE A 76 12.68 -0.62 7.94
N GLY A 77 12.93 -1.80 8.52
CA GLY A 77 13.93 -2.02 9.58
C GLY A 77 13.60 -1.36 10.94
N ASP A 78 13.01 -0.17 10.94
CA ASP A 78 12.47 0.53 12.11
C ASP A 78 11.05 0.07 12.43
N GLN A 79 10.94 -0.74 13.49
CA GLN A 79 9.65 -1.23 13.98
C GLN A 79 8.69 -0.12 14.42
N LYS A 80 9.18 1.05 14.85
CA LYS A 80 8.33 2.15 15.29
C LYS A 80 7.68 2.84 14.09
N ALA A 81 8.43 3.03 13.00
CA ALA A 81 7.91 3.54 11.74
C ALA A 81 6.92 2.54 11.11
N ALA A 82 7.25 1.25 11.10
CA ALA A 82 6.35 0.21 10.57
C ALA A 82 4.99 0.20 11.28
N LYS A 83 4.96 0.30 12.62
CA LYS A 83 3.71 0.34 13.40
C LYS A 83 2.81 1.54 13.09
N LYS A 84 3.36 2.67 12.62
CA LYS A 84 2.57 3.85 12.25
C LYS A 84 1.91 3.73 10.89
N LEU A 85 2.47 2.91 10.00
CA LEU A 85 2.00 2.77 8.62
C LEU A 85 0.90 1.71 8.47
N MET A 86 0.83 0.75 9.40
CA MET A 86 -0.16 -0.32 9.33
C MET A 86 -1.54 0.16 9.78
N PRO A 87 -2.61 -0.17 9.05
CA PRO A 87 -3.99 0.13 9.48
C PRO A 87 -4.49 -0.83 10.57
N TRP A 88 -3.66 -1.76 11.05
CA TRP A 88 -3.94 -2.70 12.14
C TRP A 88 -2.79 -2.76 13.15
N ALA A 89 -3.10 -3.16 14.39
CA ALA A 89 -2.08 -3.40 15.41
C ALA A 89 -1.46 -4.79 15.22
N LEU A 90 -0.14 -4.87 15.18
CA LEU A 90 0.57 -6.13 15.31
C LEU A 90 0.56 -6.58 16.78
N PRO A 91 0.28 -7.86 17.08
CA PRO A 91 0.45 -8.36 18.44
C PRO A 91 1.89 -8.11 18.87
N LYS A 92 2.07 -7.58 20.09
CA LYS A 92 3.41 -7.52 20.68
C LYS A 92 3.83 -8.97 20.91
N ASN A 93 4.92 -9.40 20.26
CA ASN A 93 5.67 -10.54 20.77
C ASN A 93 6.30 -10.08 22.09
N GLU A 94 5.62 -10.36 23.20
CA GLU A 94 6.31 -10.37 24.48
C GLU A 94 7.36 -11.46 24.39
N PRO A 95 8.62 -11.18 24.79
CA PRO A 95 9.62 -12.24 24.88
C PRO A 95 9.08 -13.27 25.88
N THR A 96 8.70 -14.44 25.35
CA THR A 96 8.21 -15.56 26.15
C THR A 96 9.36 -16.31 26.83
N ALA A 97 10.59 -16.11 26.34
CA ALA A 97 11.78 -16.75 26.86
C ALA A 97 12.41 -15.90 27.98
N ASP A 98 12.62 -16.51 29.12
CA ASP A 98 13.35 -15.96 30.24
C ASP A 98 14.87 -15.96 29.98
N ALA A 99 15.60 -15.10 30.70
CA ALA A 99 17.03 -14.87 30.45
C ALA A 99 17.89 -16.14 30.56
N ALA A 100 17.43 -17.13 31.34
CA ALA A 100 18.08 -18.43 31.45
C ALA A 100 17.93 -19.26 30.17
N GLU A 101 16.73 -19.33 29.59
CA GLU A 101 16.45 -20.04 28.34
C GLU A 101 17.23 -19.44 27.16
N VAL A 102 17.35 -18.10 27.12
CA VAL A 102 18.15 -17.42 26.10
C VAL A 102 19.64 -17.75 26.23
N ALA A 103 20.17 -17.82 27.46
CA ALA A 103 21.57 -18.15 27.71
C ALA A 103 21.89 -19.62 27.33
N GLU A 104 20.97 -20.54 27.63
CA GLU A 104 21.11 -21.95 27.25
C GLU A 104 21.06 -22.15 25.74
N ALA A 105 20.12 -21.49 25.05
CA ALA A 105 20.04 -21.54 23.60
C ALA A 105 21.27 -20.92 22.91
N GLN A 106 21.82 -19.83 23.47
CA GLN A 106 23.04 -19.21 22.94
C GLN A 106 24.26 -20.14 23.11
N ALA A 107 24.40 -20.80 24.26
CA ALA A 107 25.46 -21.78 24.51
C ALA A 107 25.36 -22.99 23.56
N ALA A 108 24.15 -23.48 23.30
CA ALA A 108 23.92 -24.59 22.36
C ALA A 108 24.27 -24.22 20.90
N LEU A 109 24.01 -22.97 20.49
CA LEU A 109 24.42 -22.46 19.18
C LEU A 109 25.94 -22.34 19.07
N ASP A 110 26.60 -21.84 20.12
CA ASP A 110 28.05 -21.70 20.18
C ASP A 110 28.75 -23.08 20.14
N GLU A 111 28.20 -24.10 20.80
CA GLU A 111 28.69 -25.49 20.70
C GLU A 111 28.50 -26.08 19.28
N GLY A 112 27.39 -25.78 18.62
CA GLY A 112 27.11 -26.24 17.25
C GLY A 112 28.02 -25.62 16.19
N LEU A 113 28.49 -24.39 16.41
CA LEU A 113 29.39 -23.65 15.51
C LEU A 113 30.83 -24.19 15.51
N VAL A 114 31.25 -24.92 16.54
CA VAL A 114 32.62 -25.46 16.67
C VAL A 114 32.92 -26.61 15.69
N PHE A 115 31.92 -27.18 15.02
CA PHE A 115 32.10 -28.29 14.06
C PHE A 115 32.11 -27.87 12.57
N SER A 116 32.20 -26.56 12.27
CA SER A 116 32.17 -26.02 10.89
C SER A 116 33.55 -25.62 10.34
N SER A 117 34.65 -25.87 11.05
CA SER A 117 36.02 -25.58 10.59
C SER A 117 36.76 -26.80 10.07
#